data_AF-A0A1G1BV08-F1
#
_entry.id   AF-A0A1G1BV08-F1
#
_cell.length_a   1.000
_cell.length_b   1.000
_cell.length_c   1.000
_cell.angle_alpha   90.00
_cell.angle_beta   90.00
_cell.angle_gamma   90.00
#
_symmetry.space_group_name_H-M   'P 1'
#
loop_
_entity.id
_entity.type
_entity.pdbx_description
1 polymer ?
#
loop_
_entity_poly.entity_id
_entity_poly.type
_entity_poly.pdbx_seq_one_letter_code
_entity_poly.pdbx_strand_id
1 'polypeptide(L)'
;MPDPEAILRAAEEVVAILKRHRVDAVPIRPPNVREFLKVLGADPYPSWTEADTDRAADGWSRYVNRKRAGTVPKRPVADLLIGGYACRFQGLVTRNPEHFQPFYPDLTIAEP
;
A
#
# COMPACT_ATOMS: atom_id res chain seq x y z
N MET A 1 4.05 3.32 17.77
CA MET A 1 3.04 2.54 17.01
C MET A 1 1.82 2.37 17.92
N PRO A 2 0.59 2.55 17.44
CA PRO A 2 -0.59 2.23 18.24
C PRO A 2 -0.61 0.74 18.57
N ASP A 3 -1.05 0.42 19.78
CA ASP A 3 -1.21 -0.95 20.28
C ASP A 3 -2.19 -1.74 19.39
N PRO A 4 -1.78 -2.89 18.80
CA PRO A 4 -2.65 -3.72 17.96
C PRO A 4 -3.95 -4.12 18.66
N GLU A 5 -3.91 -4.31 19.98
CA GLU A 5 -5.08 -4.68 20.77
C GLU A 5 -6.04 -3.50 20.96
N ALA A 6 -5.52 -2.27 21.04
CA ALA A 6 -6.31 -1.05 21.05
C ALA A 6 -7.03 -0.81 19.70
N ILE A 7 -6.40 -1.14 18.57
CA ILE A 7 -7.03 -1.06 17.24
C ILE A 7 -8.18 -2.06 17.12
N LEU A 8 -7.98 -3.29 17.60
CA LEU A 8 -9.00 -4.33 17.58
C LEU A 8 -10.21 -3.95 18.45
N ARG A 9 -9.96 -3.43 19.67
CA ARG A 9 -11.01 -2.92 20.56
C ARG A 9 -11.84 -1.79 19.92
N ALA A 10 -11.16 -0.84 19.27
CA ALA A 10 -11.85 0.26 18.57
C ALA A 10 -12.72 -0.26 17.41
N ALA A 11 -12.26 -1.27 16.65
CA ALA A 11 -13.04 -1.88 15.60
C ALA A 11 -14.28 -2.62 16.14
N GLU A 12 -14.14 -3.32 17.27
CA GLU A 12 -15.24 -4.03 17.92
C GLU A 12 -16.32 -3.08 18.47
N GLU A 13 -15.92 -1.95 19.07
CA GLU A 13 -16.86 -0.92 19.54
C GLU A 13 -17.68 -0.30 18.40
N VAL A 14 -17.03 0.00 17.26
CA VAL A 14 -17.73 0.49 16.07
C VAL A 14 -18.75 -0.53 15.58
N VAL A 15 -18.39 -1.82 15.53
CA VAL A 15 -19.31 -2.90 15.14
C VAL A 15 -20.49 -3.02 16.12
N ALA A 16 -20.26 -2.85 17.42
CA ALA A 16 -21.32 -2.90 18.44
C ALA A 16 -22.30 -1.72 18.32
N ILE A 17 -21.79 -0.51 18.06
CA ILE A 17 -22.61 0.69 17.80
C ILE A 17 -23.50 0.46 16.57
N LEU A 18 -22.92 -0.05 15.48
CA LEU A 18 -23.66 -0.31 14.24
C LEU A 18 -24.79 -1.34 14.43
N LYS A 19 -24.56 -2.39 15.23
CA LYS A 19 -25.58 -3.39 15.57
C LYS A 19 -26.72 -2.83 16.43
N ARG A 20 -26.41 -1.93 17.37
CA ARG A 20 -27.37 -1.35 18.33
C ARG A 20 -28.42 -0.47 17.65
N HIS A 21 -28.09 0.19 16.55
CA HIS A 21 -28.97 1.16 15.90
C HIS A 21 -29.95 0.56 14.87
N ARG A 22 -30.01 -0.78 14.72
CA ARG A 22 -30.88 -1.48 13.73
C ARG A 22 -30.90 -0.77 12.38
N VAL A 23 -29.72 -0.37 11.91
CA VAL A 23 -29.53 0.02 10.51
C VAL A 23 -29.71 -1.28 9.75
N ASP A 24 -30.83 -1.45 9.05
CA ASP A 24 -30.97 -2.48 8.01
C ASP A 24 -29.69 -2.43 7.19
N ALA A 25 -29.11 -3.58 6.87
CA ALA A 25 -27.86 -3.69 6.12
C ALA A 25 -28.02 -3.07 4.72
N VAL A 26 -28.06 -1.74 4.65
CA VAL A 26 -27.41 -0.96 3.61
C VAL A 26 -26.05 -1.62 3.53
N PRO A 27 -25.67 -2.18 2.37
CA PRO A 27 -24.33 -2.70 2.25
C PRO A 27 -23.46 -1.55 2.71
N ILE A 28 -22.77 -1.72 3.84
CA ILE A 28 -21.70 -0.84 4.23
C ILE A 28 -20.73 -1.07 3.09
N ARG A 29 -20.92 -0.30 2.01
CA ARG A 29 -19.91 -0.08 1.01
C ARG A 29 -18.76 0.30 1.90
N PRO A 30 -17.71 -0.53 2.02
CA PRO A 30 -16.61 -0.20 2.90
C PRO A 30 -16.29 1.25 2.60
N PRO A 31 -16.23 2.13 3.61
CA PRO A 31 -16.05 3.55 3.41
C PRO A 31 -15.06 3.68 2.29
N ASN A 32 -15.44 4.37 1.20
CA ASN A 32 -14.63 4.35 -0.02
C ASN A 32 -13.17 4.61 0.40
N VAL A 33 -12.17 4.03 -0.28
CA VAL A 33 -10.79 3.97 0.25
C VAL A 33 -10.32 5.28 0.94
N ARG A 34 -10.74 6.44 0.44
CA ARG A 34 -10.49 7.75 1.06
C ARG A 34 -11.11 7.92 2.46
N GLU A 35 -12.38 7.59 2.65
CA GLU A 35 -13.03 7.61 3.97
C GLU A 35 -12.40 6.61 4.93
N PHE A 36 -12.04 5.41 4.46
CA PHE A 36 -11.32 4.44 5.27
C PHE A 36 -9.96 5.00 5.74
N LEU A 37 -9.18 5.57 4.83
CA LEU A 37 -7.90 6.21 5.15
C LEU A 37 -8.07 7.38 6.14
N LYS A 38 -9.12 8.20 5.97
CA LYS A 38 -9.44 9.29 6.91
C LYS A 38 -9.72 8.77 8.32
N VAL A 39 -10.48 7.67 8.47
CA VAL A 39 -10.75 7.05 9.77
C VAL A 39 -9.46 6.56 10.44
N LEU A 40 -8.50 6.06 9.65
CA LEU A 40 -7.18 5.66 10.14
C LEU A 40 -6.24 6.83 10.45
N GLY A 41 -6.67 8.09 10.21
CA GLY A 41 -5.79 9.26 10.33
C GLY A 41 -4.71 9.33 9.24
N ALA A 42 -4.86 8.55 8.17
CA ALA A 42 -3.97 8.57 7.02
C ALA A 42 -4.41 9.63 6.00
N ASP A 43 -3.43 10.30 5.39
CA ASP A 43 -3.68 11.23 4.29
C ASP A 43 -4.18 10.45 3.05
N PRO A 44 -5.38 10.73 2.52
CA PRO A 44 -5.87 10.10 1.30
C PRO A 44 -5.20 10.64 0.02
N TYR A 45 -4.42 11.72 0.11
CA TYR A 45 -3.69 12.34 -1.01
C TYR A 45 -2.24 12.67 -0.65
N PRO A 46 -1.45 11.66 -0.27
CA PRO A 46 -0.07 11.87 0.13
C PRO A 46 0.70 12.49 -1.03
N SER A 47 1.48 13.53 -0.73
CA SER A 47 2.31 14.22 -1.73
C SER A 47 3.42 13.30 -2.24
N TRP A 48 3.65 13.33 -3.55
CA TRP A 48 4.85 12.76 -4.16
C TRP A 48 6.06 13.64 -3.85
N THR A 49 7.19 13.02 -3.49
CA THR A 49 8.43 13.72 -3.12
C THR A 49 9.57 13.40 -4.09
N GLU A 50 10.62 14.22 -4.07
CA GLU A 50 11.84 13.95 -4.86
C GLU A 50 12.48 12.60 -4.47
N ALA A 51 12.46 12.25 -3.19
CA ALA A 51 12.94 10.95 -2.72
C ALA A 51 12.16 9.77 -3.33
N ASP A 52 10.84 9.92 -3.56
CA ASP A 52 10.04 8.89 -4.24
C ASP A 52 10.49 8.73 -5.71
N THR A 53 10.84 9.85 -6.38
CA THR A 53 11.41 9.86 -7.73
C THR A 53 12.76 9.14 -7.78
N ASP A 54 13.67 9.45 -6.85
CA ASP A 54 15.00 8.85 -6.81
C ASP A 54 14.91 7.33 -6.64
N ARG A 55 14.05 6.87 -5.72
CA ARG A 55 13.81 5.43 -5.51
C ARG A 55 13.20 4.77 -6.75
N ALA A 56 12.26 5.44 -7.42
CA ALA A 56 11.70 4.93 -8.67
C ALA A 56 12.75 4.86 -9.80
N ALA A 57 13.66 5.83 -9.86
CA ALA A 57 14.77 5.87 -10.82
C ALA A 57 15.78 4.73 -10.57
N ASP A 58 16.09 4.42 -9.31
CA ASP A 58 16.91 3.26 -8.94
C ASP A 58 16.27 1.95 -9.38
N GLY A 59 14.97 1.78 -9.10
CA GLY A 59 14.20 0.63 -9.57
C GLY A 59 14.19 0.51 -11.10
N TRP A 60 14.06 1.64 -11.79
CA TRP A 60 14.15 1.71 -13.25
C TRP A 60 15.53 1.28 -13.78
N SER A 61 16.61 1.72 -13.14
CA SER A 61 17.97 1.31 -13.50
C SER A 61 18.14 -0.21 -13.40
N ARG A 62 17.65 -0.82 -12.31
CA ARG A 62 17.64 -2.28 -12.12
C ARG A 62 16.81 -2.98 -13.21
N TYR A 63 15.64 -2.43 -13.55
CA TYR A 63 14.82 -2.92 -14.67
C TYR A 63 15.57 -2.88 -16.00
N VAL A 64 16.22 -1.76 -16.34
CA VAL A 64 16.97 -1.61 -17.60
C VAL A 64 18.07 -2.66 -17.70
N ASN A 65 18.82 -2.90 -16.63
CA ASN A 65 19.86 -3.93 -16.60
C ASN A 65 19.28 -5.33 -16.86
N ARG A 66 18.17 -5.66 -16.19
CA ARG A 66 17.46 -6.94 -16.39
C ARG A 66 16.87 -7.08 -17.80
N LYS A 67 16.32 -6.00 -18.35
CA LYS A 67 15.75 -5.97 -19.70
C LYS A 67 16.83 -6.20 -20.76
N ARG A 68 18.01 -5.58 -20.59
CA ARG A 68 19.18 -5.81 -21.45
C ARG A 68 19.69 -7.25 -21.37
N ALA A 69 19.57 -7.89 -20.22
CA ALA A 69 19.87 -9.31 -20.04
C ALA A 69 18.76 -10.25 -20.56
N GLY A 70 17.66 -9.74 -21.12
CA GLY A 70 16.55 -10.56 -21.65
C GLY A 70 15.66 -11.21 -20.58
N THR A 71 15.79 -10.81 -19.31
CA THR A 71 15.16 -11.51 -18.17
C THR A 71 13.80 -10.94 -17.74
N VAL A 72 13.31 -9.89 -18.40
CA VAL A 72 12.02 -9.26 -18.08
C VAL A 72 11.24 -8.92 -19.37
N PRO A 73 9.99 -9.38 -19.53
CA PRO A 73 9.24 -9.21 -20.77
C PRO A 73 8.62 -7.81 -20.93
N LYS A 74 8.04 -7.25 -19.86
CA LYS A 74 7.22 -6.01 -19.89
C LYS A 74 7.91 -4.82 -19.22
N ARG A 75 7.48 -3.58 -19.54
CA ARG A 75 7.87 -2.35 -18.80
C ARG A 75 7.01 -2.22 -17.52
N PRO A 76 7.60 -2.28 -16.31
CA PRO A 76 6.86 -2.25 -15.05
C PRO A 76 6.73 -0.81 -14.50
N VAL A 77 6.33 0.16 -15.33
CA VAL A 77 6.37 1.59 -14.92
C VAL A 77 5.52 1.84 -13.68
N ALA A 78 4.30 1.29 -13.62
CA ALA A 78 3.43 1.45 -12.46
C ALA A 78 4.03 0.80 -11.21
N ASP A 79 4.53 -0.43 -11.32
CA ASP A 79 5.13 -1.15 -10.19
C ASP A 79 6.37 -0.42 -9.66
N LEU A 80 7.16 0.19 -10.54
CA LEU A 80 8.31 1.00 -10.17
C LEU A 80 7.89 2.27 -9.42
N LEU A 81 6.88 3.00 -9.88
CA LEU A 81 6.39 4.18 -9.17
C LEU A 81 5.78 3.82 -7.80
N ILE A 82 4.99 2.74 -7.75
CA ILE A 82 4.38 2.25 -6.51
C ILE A 82 5.46 1.82 -5.52
N GLY A 83 6.45 1.04 -5.97
CA GLY A 83 7.54 0.57 -5.11
C GLY A 83 8.47 1.69 -4.64
N GLY A 84 8.76 2.67 -5.50
CA GLY A 84 9.55 3.85 -5.15
C GLY A 84 8.87 4.67 -4.05
N TYR A 85 7.57 4.92 -4.20
CA TYR A 85 6.76 5.55 -3.18
C TYR A 85 6.69 4.74 -1.88
N ALA A 86 6.50 3.42 -1.97
CA ALA A 86 6.42 2.53 -0.81
C ALA A 86 7.72 2.50 0.02
N CYS A 87 8.88 2.77 -0.59
CA CYS A 87 10.16 2.86 0.12
C CYS A 87 10.15 3.91 1.24
N ARG A 88 9.42 5.02 1.07
CA ARG A 88 9.28 6.06 2.10
C ARG A 88 8.53 5.57 3.34
N PHE A 89 7.60 4.63 3.16
CA PHE A 89 6.83 4.02 4.23
C PHE A 89 7.40 2.67 4.68
N GLN A 90 8.57 2.29 4.13
CA GLN A 90 9.31 1.07 4.46
C GLN A 90 8.55 -0.24 4.25
N GLY A 91 7.46 -0.21 3.47
CA GLY A 91 6.75 -1.44 3.12
C GLY A 91 5.58 -1.29 2.17
N LEU A 92 5.14 -2.44 1.65
CA LEU A 92 4.06 -2.56 0.68
C LEU A 92 3.20 -3.80 0.98
N VAL A 93 1.88 -3.62 1.06
CA VAL A 93 0.92 -4.74 1.06
C VAL A 93 0.48 -4.99 -0.38
N THR A 94 0.71 -6.20 -0.90
CA THR A 94 0.37 -6.55 -2.29
C THR A 94 0.12 -8.04 -2.44
N ARG A 95 -0.67 -8.41 -3.46
CA ARG A 95 -0.86 -9.80 -3.88
C ARG A 95 0.17 -10.27 -4.93
N ASN A 96 1.00 -9.36 -5.42
CA ASN A 96 1.96 -9.62 -6.50
C ASN A 96 3.38 -9.22 -6.05
N PRO A 97 3.94 -9.82 -4.98
CA PRO A 97 5.26 -9.44 -4.46
C PRO A 97 6.38 -9.53 -5.51
N GLU A 98 6.27 -10.49 -6.44
CA GLU A 98 7.24 -10.76 -7.50
C GLU A 98 7.38 -9.60 -8.49
N HIS A 99 6.41 -8.69 -8.56
CA HIS A 99 6.52 -7.47 -9.36
C HIS A 99 7.47 -6.43 -8.75
N PHE A 100 7.71 -6.48 -7.44
CA PHE A 100 8.44 -5.45 -6.69
C PHE A 100 9.80 -5.94 -6.20
N GLN A 101 9.89 -7.16 -5.68
CA GLN A 101 11.11 -7.74 -5.10
C GLN A 101 12.36 -7.61 -6.01
N PRO A 102 12.29 -7.83 -7.35
CA PRO A 102 13.47 -7.71 -8.20
C PRO A 102 14.03 -6.29 -8.30
N PHE A 103 13.22 -5.28 -8.02
CA PHE A 103 13.57 -3.86 -8.16
C PHE A 103 13.78 -3.19 -6.80
N TYR A 104 13.14 -3.69 -5.75
CA TYR A 104 13.18 -3.15 -4.38
C TYR A 104 13.44 -4.27 -3.35
N PRO A 105 14.65 -4.84 -3.31
CA PRO A 105 14.96 -5.99 -2.46
C PRO A 105 14.91 -5.68 -0.96
N ASP A 106 15.10 -4.41 -0.60
CA ASP A 106 15.09 -3.94 0.79
C ASP A 106 13.70 -3.47 1.24
N LEU A 107 12.70 -3.52 0.36
CA LEU A 107 11.33 -3.12 0.68
C LEU A 107 10.61 -4.28 1.38
N THR A 108 10.11 -4.03 2.58
CA THR A 108 9.27 -5.00 3.30
C THR A 108 7.98 -5.24 2.54
N ILE A 109 7.72 -6.47 2.10
CA ILE A 109 6.47 -6.80 1.40
C ILE A 109 5.65 -7.77 2.25
N ALA A 110 4.38 -7.44 2.44
CA ALA A 110 3.42 -8.29 3.13
C ALA A 110 2.31 -8.71 2.15
N GLU A 111 2.00 -10.00 2.13
CA GLU A 111 0.85 -10.53 1.41
C GLU A 111 -0.39 -10.52 2.34
N PRO A 112 -1.58 -10.14 1.84
CA PRO A 112 -2.81 -10.10 2.63
C PRO A 112 -3.49 -11.46 2.80
#